data_AF-Q12UT8-F1
#
_entry.id   AF-Q12UT8-F1
#
_cell.length_a   1.000
_cell.length_b   1.000
_cell.length_c   1.000
_cell.angle_alpha   90.00
_cell.angle_beta   90.00
_cell.angle_gamma   90.00
#
_symmetry.space_group_name_H-M   'P 1'
#
loop_
_entity.id
_entity.type
_entity.pdbx_description
1 polymer ?
#
loop_
_entity_poly.entity_id
_entity_poly.type
_entity_poly.pdbx_seq_one_letter_code
_entity_poly.pdbx_strand_id
1 'polypeptide(L)'
;MSDKGDPVLVALVSCGSEYAGVQSELEKAASMLNAKLVYPEMDVATLDTIGMEFGLEVASPDLRLMMARAKAVVEGVSKVDGVFVTSCFRCAEAAIVRNELRRYIFEESGLPVISYSFTERTTAATLLTRLEALTTIARRKHLLARTKQNGITAGIDSGSTTTKAVVMKDNEIVGEGWVPTIKVLESAETALQQALDQSGLKKEDIQAIGTTGYGRFLVGEHFKADLVQEEITMNSKGAVYLADKQKGPATVIDIGGMDNKAISVQDGIPGMFTMGGICAGASGRFLEMTAKRLGVEITELGDLAIKGMGENVEMNSYCIVFGIQSLVNSLAKGSSPEDVAAAACHSVVEQIFEQQLQEVEVKEPLILVGGSSLIAGVPKALGDLLKIDVIVPPHSQLIGAVGAALLASGYVSE
;
A
#
# COMPACT_ATOMS: atom_id res chain seq x y z
N MET A 1 13.55 -14.20 10.27
CA MET A 1 14.87 -13.93 10.88
C MET A 1 14.77 -12.61 11.63
N SER A 2 14.81 -12.66 12.97
CA SER A 2 14.76 -11.47 13.82
C SER A 2 16.08 -10.72 13.73
N ASP A 3 16.01 -9.52 13.14
CA ASP A 3 17.08 -8.55 13.19
C ASP A 3 17.32 -8.19 14.67
N LYS A 4 18.43 -8.69 15.25
CA LYS A 4 18.80 -8.54 16.67
C LYS A 4 19.33 -7.13 16.99
N GLY A 5 18.71 -6.11 16.40
CA GLY A 5 18.98 -4.71 16.71
C GLY A 5 18.18 -4.21 17.92
N ASP A 6 18.50 -3.00 18.36
CA ASP A 6 17.71 -2.28 19.35
C ASP A 6 16.25 -2.14 18.87
N PRO A 7 15.27 -2.20 19.79
CA PRO A 7 13.87 -2.09 19.41
C PRO A 7 13.58 -0.70 18.84
N VAL A 8 12.78 -0.65 17.78
CA VAL A 8 12.32 0.63 17.21
C VAL A 8 11.34 1.26 18.18
N LEU A 9 11.63 2.48 18.62
CA LEU A 9 10.80 3.25 19.54
C LEU A 9 9.70 3.97 18.74
N VAL A 10 8.45 3.60 18.97
CA VAL A 10 7.30 4.16 18.26
C VAL A 10 6.47 5.00 19.23
N ALA A 11 6.37 6.31 19.00
CA ALA A 11 5.43 7.14 19.74
C ALA A 11 4.00 6.75 19.39
N LEU A 12 3.21 6.31 20.39
CA LEU A 12 1.78 6.11 20.24
C LEU A 12 1.03 7.40 20.59
N VAL A 13 0.53 8.09 19.57
CA VAL A 13 -0.26 9.31 19.72
C VAL A 13 -1.73 8.95 19.51
N SER A 14 -2.49 8.88 20.59
CA SER A 14 -3.87 8.36 20.62
C SER A 14 -4.74 9.11 21.61
N CYS A 15 -6.04 9.21 21.32
CA CYS A 15 -7.06 9.86 22.14
C CYS A 15 -7.94 8.86 22.93
N GLY A 16 -7.45 7.66 23.22
CA GLY A 16 -8.19 6.68 24.06
C GLY A 16 -8.16 5.23 23.56
N SER A 17 -7.05 4.78 22.98
CA SER A 17 -6.87 3.37 22.59
C SER A 17 -7.03 2.40 23.76
N GLU A 18 -6.74 2.83 24.99
CA GLU A 18 -6.93 2.02 26.21
C GLU A 18 -8.42 1.73 26.48
N TYR A 19 -9.28 2.73 26.32
CA TYR A 19 -10.72 2.61 26.57
C TYR A 19 -11.46 1.93 25.41
N ALA A 20 -10.92 1.98 24.20
CA ALA A 20 -11.50 1.36 23.01
C ALA A 20 -11.24 -0.15 22.90
N GLY A 21 -10.43 -0.74 23.79
CA GLY A 21 -10.08 -2.16 23.76
C GLY A 21 -9.09 -2.54 22.64
N VAL A 22 -8.48 -1.57 21.97
CA VAL A 22 -7.52 -1.80 20.86
C VAL A 22 -6.06 -1.76 21.34
N GLN A 23 -5.81 -1.24 22.55
CA GLN A 23 -4.47 -1.09 23.12
C GLN A 23 -3.67 -2.41 23.15
N SER A 24 -4.30 -3.51 23.58
CA SER A 24 -3.64 -4.82 23.63
C SER A 24 -3.26 -5.33 22.24
N GLU A 25 -4.05 -5.00 21.21
CA GLU A 25 -3.76 -5.39 19.83
C GLU A 25 -2.61 -4.56 19.23
N LEU A 26 -2.51 -3.27 19.59
CA LEU A 26 -1.36 -2.41 19.26
C LEU A 26 -0.07 -2.95 19.88
N GLU A 27 -0.09 -3.27 21.17
CA GLU A 27 1.07 -3.82 21.89
C GLU A 27 1.49 -5.18 21.32
N LYS A 28 0.53 -6.05 21.03
CA LYS A 28 0.77 -7.34 20.38
C LYS A 28 1.42 -7.16 19.01
N ALA A 29 0.89 -6.28 18.16
CA ALA A 29 1.47 -6.02 16.84
C ALA A 29 2.89 -5.44 16.94
N ALA A 30 3.14 -4.49 17.85
CA ALA A 30 4.48 -3.94 18.07
C ALA A 30 5.49 -5.00 18.53
N SER A 31 5.07 -5.88 19.45
CA SER A 31 5.92 -6.97 19.96
C SER A 31 6.37 -7.94 18.87
N MET A 32 5.52 -8.19 17.86
CA MET A 32 5.83 -9.05 16.72
C MET A 32 6.92 -8.47 15.81
N LEU A 33 7.20 -7.16 15.89
CA LEU A 33 8.09 -6.42 14.99
C LEU A 33 9.41 -5.96 15.65
N ASN A 34 9.68 -6.39 16.89
CA ASN A 34 10.74 -5.84 17.73
C ASN A 34 10.63 -4.30 17.82
N ALA A 35 9.41 -3.81 18.09
CA ALA A 35 9.12 -2.40 18.31
C ALA A 35 8.56 -2.20 19.71
N LYS A 36 8.84 -1.03 20.31
CA LYS A 36 8.35 -0.65 21.63
C LYS A 36 7.51 0.61 21.51
N LEU A 37 6.27 0.54 21.98
CA LEU A 37 5.40 1.71 22.08
C LEU A 37 5.87 2.62 23.22
N VAL A 38 6.00 3.90 22.90
CA VAL A 38 6.36 4.97 23.83
C VAL A 38 5.18 5.92 23.91
N TYR A 39 4.78 6.27 25.13
CA TYR A 39 3.75 7.29 25.36
C TYR A 39 4.46 8.60 25.67
N PRO A 40 4.38 9.60 24.78
CA PRO A 40 5.12 10.84 24.99
C PRO A 40 4.71 11.53 26.29
N GLU A 41 5.70 11.88 27.11
CA GLU A 41 5.49 12.72 28.29
C GLU A 41 5.27 14.17 27.87
N MET A 42 4.41 14.89 28.58
CA MET A 42 4.05 16.28 28.28
C MET A 42 3.76 17.06 29.56
N ASP A 43 3.90 18.39 29.50
CA ASP A 43 3.51 19.27 30.60
C ASP A 43 2.01 19.55 30.55
N VAL A 44 1.29 19.19 31.62
CA VAL A 44 -0.16 19.35 31.78
C VAL A 44 -0.63 20.77 31.46
N ALA A 45 0.17 21.80 31.74
CA ALA A 45 -0.15 23.19 31.42
C ALA A 45 -0.39 23.42 29.91
N THR A 46 0.20 22.60 29.05
CA THR A 46 0.03 22.65 27.58
C THR A 46 -1.41 22.36 27.16
N LEU A 47 -2.18 21.61 27.94
CA LEU A 47 -3.56 21.23 27.58
C LEU A 47 -4.50 22.44 27.44
N ASP A 48 -4.22 23.53 28.16
CA ASP A 48 -5.04 24.73 28.15
C ASP A 48 -4.76 25.64 26.95
N THR A 49 -3.57 25.51 26.33
CA THR A 49 -3.14 26.37 25.21
C THR A 49 -3.09 25.64 23.87
N ILE A 50 -3.07 24.31 23.86
CA ILE A 50 -2.80 23.50 22.65
C ILE A 50 -3.79 23.74 21.52
N GLY A 51 -5.07 24.01 21.83
CA GLY A 51 -6.10 24.29 20.83
C GLY A 51 -5.78 25.57 20.05
N MET A 52 -5.40 26.63 20.76
CA MET A 52 -5.02 27.91 20.16
C MET A 52 -3.73 27.80 19.35
N GLU A 53 -2.75 27.05 19.84
CA GLU A 53 -1.46 26.85 19.17
C GLU A 53 -1.59 26.12 17.83
N PHE A 54 -2.43 25.08 17.77
CA PHE A 54 -2.74 24.37 16.53
C PHE A 54 -3.78 25.09 15.66
N GLY A 55 -4.41 26.16 16.16
CA GLY A 55 -5.55 26.79 15.50
C GLY A 55 -6.77 25.86 15.37
N LEU A 56 -6.86 24.82 16.22
CA LEU A 56 -7.88 23.78 16.19
C LEU A 56 -8.38 23.53 17.62
N GLU A 57 -9.48 24.18 17.98
CA GLU A 57 -10.13 23.96 19.27
C GLU A 57 -10.97 22.69 19.25
N VAL A 58 -10.79 21.84 20.26
CA VAL A 58 -11.52 20.57 20.39
C VAL A 58 -12.15 20.39 21.76
N ALA A 59 -13.37 19.86 21.77
CA ALA A 59 -14.13 19.69 23.01
C ALA A 59 -13.51 18.62 23.92
N SER A 60 -13.08 17.50 23.32
CA SER A 60 -12.58 16.34 24.06
C SER A 60 -11.23 16.61 24.75
N PRO A 61 -11.12 16.39 26.07
CA PRO A 61 -9.84 16.42 26.78
C PRO A 61 -8.83 15.39 26.23
N ASP A 62 -9.29 14.22 25.80
CA ASP A 62 -8.42 13.18 25.25
C ASP A 62 -7.83 13.57 23.88
N LEU A 63 -8.57 14.37 23.10
CA LEU A 63 -8.04 14.94 21.85
C LEU A 63 -7.00 16.03 22.14
N ARG A 64 -7.24 16.89 23.14
CA ARG A 64 -6.22 17.86 23.60
C ARG A 64 -4.96 17.17 24.09
N LEU A 65 -5.10 16.06 24.83
CA LEU A 65 -3.98 15.24 25.26
C LEU A 65 -3.23 14.63 24.06
N MET A 66 -3.95 14.10 23.07
CA MET A 66 -3.37 13.59 21.82
C MET A 66 -2.57 14.67 21.08
N MET A 67 -3.09 15.90 21.00
CA MET A 67 -2.41 17.04 20.37
C MET A 67 -1.14 17.43 21.15
N ALA A 68 -1.22 17.50 22.48
CA ALA A 68 -0.06 17.86 23.30
C ALA A 68 1.04 16.79 23.26
N ARG A 69 0.67 15.50 23.17
CA ARG A 69 1.63 14.40 22.95
C ARG A 69 2.33 14.52 21.59
N ALA A 70 1.61 14.91 20.54
CA ALA A 70 2.23 15.15 19.23
C ALA A 70 3.24 16.30 19.29
N LYS A 71 2.89 17.41 19.96
CA LYS A 71 3.81 18.53 20.20
C LYS A 71 5.07 18.07 20.95
N ALA A 72 4.93 17.31 22.02
CA ALA A 72 6.07 16.80 22.78
C ALA A 72 7.03 15.91 21.94
N VAL A 73 6.50 15.18 20.95
CA VAL A 73 7.33 14.43 20.00
C VAL A 73 8.10 15.38 19.08
N VAL A 74 7.44 16.39 18.50
CA VAL A 74 8.08 17.37 17.61
C VAL A 74 9.14 18.20 18.33
N GLU A 75 8.90 18.59 19.58
CA GLU A 75 9.86 19.31 20.42
C GLU A 75 11.04 18.43 20.89
N GLY A 76 11.03 17.13 20.59
CA GLY A 76 12.10 16.21 20.93
C GLY A 76 12.17 15.84 22.41
N VAL A 77 11.09 16.09 23.17
CA VAL A 77 10.99 15.70 24.59
C VAL A 77 11.05 14.17 24.71
N SER A 78 10.39 13.47 23.80
CA SER A 78 10.39 12.00 23.72
C SER A 78 11.27 11.52 22.56
N LYS A 79 12.35 10.79 22.88
CA LYS A 79 13.22 10.18 21.85
C LYS A 79 12.53 8.95 21.26
N VAL A 80 12.12 9.07 19.99
CA VAL A 80 11.45 8.02 19.22
C VAL A 80 11.95 7.98 17.79
N ASP A 81 11.77 6.84 17.12
CA ASP A 81 12.21 6.59 15.75
C ASP A 81 11.09 6.76 14.72
N GLY A 82 9.84 6.76 15.16
CA GLY A 82 8.65 6.96 14.34
C GLY A 82 7.39 7.19 15.17
N VAL A 83 6.31 7.60 14.52
CA VAL A 83 5.07 7.98 15.19
C VAL A 83 3.87 7.24 14.60
N PHE A 84 3.05 6.66 15.47
CA PHE A 84 1.80 6.02 15.12
C PHE A 84 0.64 6.84 15.69
N VAL A 85 -0.08 7.54 14.82
CA VAL A 85 -1.19 8.43 15.19
C VAL A 85 -2.50 7.69 15.00
N THR A 86 -3.31 7.53 16.04
CA THR A 86 -4.52 6.70 15.91
C THR A 86 -5.70 7.20 16.73
N SER A 87 -6.89 7.02 16.18
CA SER A 87 -8.16 7.38 16.82
C SER A 87 -9.29 6.49 16.29
N CYS A 88 -10.45 6.53 16.96
CA CYS A 88 -11.60 5.73 16.53
C CYS A 88 -12.25 6.31 15.26
N PHE A 89 -12.82 5.44 14.42
CA PHE A 89 -13.47 5.86 13.18
C PHE A 89 -14.76 6.68 13.37
N ARG A 90 -15.36 6.64 14.57
CA ARG A 90 -16.70 7.20 14.84
C ARG A 90 -16.68 8.70 15.16
N CYS A 91 -15.53 9.24 15.52
CA CYS A 91 -15.41 10.63 15.96
C CYS A 91 -14.89 11.49 14.82
N ALA A 92 -15.77 12.34 14.25
CA ALA A 92 -15.39 13.27 13.17
C ALA A 92 -14.32 14.27 13.62
N GLU A 93 -14.43 14.79 14.84
CA GLU A 93 -13.41 15.67 15.45
C GLU A 93 -12.05 14.97 15.53
N ALA A 94 -12.02 13.70 15.93
CA ALA A 94 -10.79 12.90 15.99
C ALA A 94 -10.20 12.59 14.61
N ALA A 95 -11.00 12.55 13.55
CA ALA A 95 -10.50 12.40 12.18
C ALA A 95 -9.76 13.67 11.72
N ILE A 96 -10.32 14.85 12.01
CA ILE A 96 -9.68 16.15 11.72
C ILE A 96 -8.37 16.27 12.50
N VAL A 97 -8.40 16.03 13.82
CA VAL A 97 -7.20 16.07 14.68
C VAL A 97 -6.14 15.08 14.18
N ARG A 98 -6.51 13.82 13.90
CA ARG A 98 -5.56 12.81 13.41
C ARG A 98 -4.84 13.25 12.13
N ASN A 99 -5.57 13.84 11.19
CA ASN A 99 -5.01 14.31 9.92
C ASN A 99 -4.07 15.51 10.14
N GLU A 100 -4.48 16.46 10.98
CA GLU A 100 -3.68 17.64 11.31
C GLU A 100 -2.39 17.24 12.04
N LEU A 101 -2.48 16.38 13.05
CA LEU A 101 -1.31 15.91 13.80
C LEU A 101 -0.35 15.12 12.92
N ARG A 102 -0.87 14.28 12.00
CA ARG A 102 -0.02 13.59 11.02
C ARG A 102 0.78 14.58 10.18
N ARG A 103 0.13 15.62 9.64
CA ARG A 103 0.79 16.66 8.84
C ARG A 103 1.85 17.40 9.67
N TYR A 104 1.46 17.90 10.84
CA TYR A 104 2.34 18.61 11.76
C TYR A 104 3.60 17.79 12.13
N ILE A 105 3.43 16.52 12.51
CA ILE A 105 4.55 15.64 12.83
C ILE A 105 5.45 15.43 11.60
N PHE A 106 4.88 15.17 10.43
CA PHE A 106 5.64 14.93 9.21
C PHE A 106 6.49 16.14 8.81
N GLU A 107 5.89 17.33 8.82
CA GLU A 107 6.52 18.58 8.38
C GLU A 107 7.59 19.07 9.37
N GLU A 108 7.32 18.97 10.68
CA GLU A 108 8.16 19.60 11.70
C GLU A 108 9.21 18.67 12.34
N SER A 109 9.00 17.34 12.33
CA SER A 109 9.94 16.40 12.98
C SER A 109 10.86 15.64 12.02
N GLY A 110 10.46 15.47 10.75
CA GLY A 110 11.13 14.57 9.81
C GLY A 110 11.08 13.08 10.22
N LEU A 111 10.28 12.72 11.23
CA LEU A 111 10.05 11.33 11.63
C LEU A 111 9.04 10.68 10.69
N PRO A 112 9.19 9.36 10.42
CA PRO A 112 8.15 8.63 9.72
C PRO A 112 6.89 8.60 10.59
N VAL A 113 5.75 8.91 9.97
CA VAL A 113 4.45 8.95 10.64
C VAL A 113 3.44 8.14 9.84
N ILE A 114 2.71 7.27 10.53
CA ILE A 114 1.57 6.55 9.98
C ILE A 114 0.37 6.89 10.84
N SER A 115 -0.75 7.22 10.19
CA SER A 115 -2.02 7.40 10.87
C SER A 115 -2.98 6.24 10.58
N TYR A 116 -3.84 5.93 11.54
CA TYR A 116 -4.84 4.89 11.38
C TYR A 116 -6.12 5.16 12.15
N SER A 117 -7.25 4.91 11.49
CA SER A 117 -8.59 4.95 12.08
C SER A 117 -9.01 3.54 12.51
N PHE A 118 -9.08 3.26 13.82
CA PHE A 118 -9.43 1.93 14.31
C PHE A 118 -10.94 1.77 14.54
N THR A 119 -11.37 0.51 14.55
CA THR A 119 -12.69 0.06 15.00
C THR A 119 -12.52 -0.76 16.28
N GLU A 120 -13.61 -1.03 17.01
CA GLU A 120 -13.60 -1.95 18.15
C GLU A 120 -13.23 -3.40 17.79
N ARG A 121 -13.16 -3.74 16.49
CA ARG A 121 -12.76 -5.05 15.98
C ARG A 121 -11.36 -5.07 15.36
N THR A 122 -10.63 -3.97 15.45
CA THR A 122 -9.26 -3.90 14.93
C THR A 122 -8.39 -4.94 15.64
N THR A 123 -7.71 -5.78 14.85
CA THR A 123 -6.84 -6.84 15.33
C THR A 123 -5.36 -6.50 15.10
N ALA A 124 -4.47 -7.18 15.83
CA ALA A 124 -3.03 -7.06 15.65
C ALA A 124 -2.61 -7.38 14.21
N ALA A 125 -3.27 -8.33 13.55
CA ALA A 125 -3.01 -8.64 12.15
C ALA A 125 -3.31 -7.45 11.22
N THR A 126 -4.36 -6.66 11.51
CA THR A 126 -4.71 -5.45 10.75
C THR A 126 -3.70 -4.32 10.96
N LEU A 127 -3.13 -4.24 12.16
CA LEU A 127 -2.13 -3.25 12.54
C LEU A 127 -0.71 -3.63 12.08
N LEU A 128 -0.45 -4.93 11.90
CA LEU A 128 0.89 -5.46 11.65
C LEU A 128 1.54 -4.81 10.43
N THR A 129 0.88 -4.79 9.27
CA THR A 129 1.45 -4.19 8.05
C THR A 129 1.78 -2.71 8.23
N ARG A 130 0.95 -1.97 8.97
CA ARG A 130 1.16 -0.54 9.25
C ARG A 130 2.37 -0.30 10.13
N LEU A 131 2.48 -1.04 11.22
CA LEU A 131 3.64 -0.95 12.11
C LEU A 131 4.90 -1.52 11.44
N GLU A 132 4.79 -2.53 10.59
CA GLU A 132 5.91 -3.11 9.85
C GLU A 132 6.46 -2.10 8.84
N ALA A 133 5.61 -1.40 8.10
CA ALA A 133 6.00 -0.30 7.23
C ALA A 133 6.67 0.83 8.03
N LEU A 134 6.07 1.27 9.16
CA LEU A 134 6.66 2.30 10.02
C LEU A 134 8.07 1.95 10.49
N THR A 135 8.22 0.74 11.04
CA THR A 135 9.48 0.25 11.60
C THR A 135 10.52 0.01 10.50
N THR A 136 10.09 -0.37 9.30
CA THR A 136 10.95 -0.48 8.12
C THR A 136 11.52 0.88 7.73
N ILE A 137 10.67 1.91 7.62
CA ILE A 137 11.12 3.27 7.27
C ILE A 137 12.10 3.80 8.33
N ALA A 138 11.81 3.56 9.60
CA ALA A 138 12.67 3.96 10.71
C ALA A 138 14.04 3.23 10.68
N ARG A 139 14.04 1.90 10.51
CA ARG A 139 15.24 1.05 10.67
C ARG A 139 16.10 0.98 9.40
N ARG A 140 15.50 1.01 8.22
CA ARG A 140 16.16 0.67 6.94
C ARG A 140 16.39 1.87 6.02
N LYS A 141 16.56 3.08 6.57
CA LYS A 141 16.76 4.33 5.78
C LYS A 141 17.81 4.19 4.67
N HIS A 142 18.96 3.59 4.97
CA HIS A 142 20.04 3.38 3.98
C HIS A 142 19.62 2.45 2.81
N LEU A 143 18.86 1.40 3.11
CA LEU A 143 18.35 0.48 2.10
C LEU A 143 17.32 1.19 1.20
N LEU A 144 16.41 1.96 1.81
CA LEU A 144 15.34 2.66 1.09
C LEU A 144 15.87 3.81 0.21
N ALA A 145 16.99 4.42 0.60
CA ALA A 145 17.66 5.47 -0.19
C ALA A 145 18.28 4.96 -1.51
N ARG A 146 18.38 3.63 -1.71
CA ARG A 146 18.93 3.08 -2.96
C ARG A 146 18.01 3.38 -4.14
N THR A 147 18.59 3.92 -5.21
CA THR A 147 17.87 4.24 -6.45
C THR A 147 18.31 3.40 -7.65
N LYS A 148 19.25 2.48 -7.43
CA LYS A 148 19.83 1.62 -8.45
C LYS A 148 19.90 0.18 -7.95
N GLN A 149 19.64 -0.74 -8.87
CA GLN A 149 19.88 -2.17 -8.72
C GLN A 149 21.25 -2.48 -9.34
N ASN A 150 22.09 -3.21 -8.62
CA ASN A 150 23.43 -3.62 -9.06
C ASN A 150 23.55 -5.14 -8.92
N GLY A 151 24.33 -5.76 -9.80
CA GLY A 151 24.53 -7.21 -9.80
C GLY A 151 23.31 -7.97 -10.31
N ILE A 152 23.27 -9.27 -10.04
CA ILE A 152 22.18 -10.16 -10.47
C ILE A 152 21.31 -10.49 -9.25
N THR A 153 20.09 -9.97 -9.21
CA THR A 153 19.17 -10.19 -8.08
C THR A 153 17.81 -10.67 -8.56
N ALA A 154 17.14 -11.48 -7.75
CA ALA A 154 15.76 -11.87 -8.00
C ALA A 154 14.81 -11.25 -6.96
N GLY A 155 13.61 -10.93 -7.41
CA GLY A 155 12.52 -10.49 -6.55
C GLY A 155 11.31 -11.36 -6.76
N ILE A 156 10.65 -11.80 -5.68
CA ILE A 156 9.46 -12.65 -5.74
C ILE A 156 8.32 -11.99 -4.95
N ASP A 157 7.25 -11.61 -5.64
CA ASP A 157 6.01 -11.11 -5.06
C ASP A 157 4.98 -12.25 -5.03
N SER A 158 4.73 -12.80 -3.85
CA SER A 158 3.69 -13.81 -3.64
C SER A 158 2.38 -13.15 -3.19
N GLY A 159 1.65 -12.60 -4.15
CA GLY A 159 0.34 -11.99 -3.94
C GLY A 159 -0.79 -13.00 -3.73
N SER A 160 -1.97 -12.49 -3.36
CA SER A 160 -3.17 -13.29 -3.08
C SER A 160 -3.75 -14.00 -4.31
N THR A 161 -3.66 -13.38 -5.49
CA THR A 161 -4.20 -13.94 -6.75
C THR A 161 -3.12 -14.43 -7.69
N THR A 162 -1.97 -13.76 -7.71
CA THR A 162 -0.86 -14.08 -8.62
C THR A 162 0.48 -13.93 -7.93
N THR A 163 1.40 -14.82 -8.28
CA THR A 163 2.79 -14.81 -7.87
C THR A 163 3.64 -14.35 -9.06
N LYS A 164 4.53 -13.39 -8.81
CA LYS A 164 5.39 -12.81 -9.82
C LYS A 164 6.84 -12.94 -9.39
N ALA A 165 7.73 -13.14 -10.35
CA ALA A 165 9.16 -13.08 -10.13
C ALA A 165 9.81 -12.21 -11.20
N VAL A 166 10.86 -11.50 -10.84
CA VAL A 166 11.74 -10.82 -11.79
C VAL A 166 13.19 -11.17 -11.48
N VAL A 167 13.98 -11.31 -12.52
CA VAL A 167 15.45 -11.33 -12.44
C VAL A 167 15.93 -10.01 -13.01
N MET A 168 16.71 -9.27 -12.23
CA MET A 168 17.31 -8.01 -12.63
C MET A 168 18.83 -8.12 -12.70
N LYS A 169 19.42 -7.47 -13.69
CA LYS A 169 20.86 -7.30 -13.86
C LYS A 169 21.18 -5.84 -14.14
N ASP A 170 21.92 -5.21 -13.22
CA ASP A 170 22.43 -3.84 -13.37
C ASP A 170 21.38 -2.80 -13.85
N ASN A 171 20.22 -2.78 -13.18
CA ASN A 171 19.03 -1.94 -13.44
C ASN A 171 18.06 -2.46 -14.52
N GLU A 172 18.42 -3.49 -15.27
CA GLU A 172 17.57 -4.05 -16.32
C GLU A 172 16.80 -5.27 -15.82
N ILE A 173 15.52 -5.38 -16.19
CA ILE A 173 14.76 -6.63 -16.04
C ILE A 173 15.19 -7.55 -17.18
N VAL A 174 15.86 -8.65 -16.84
CA VAL A 174 16.36 -9.62 -17.83
C VAL A 174 15.46 -10.85 -17.93
N GLY A 175 14.53 -11.03 -17.00
CA GLY A 175 13.51 -12.06 -17.08
C GLY A 175 12.37 -11.84 -16.09
N GLU A 176 11.19 -12.30 -16.44
CA GLU A 176 9.96 -12.20 -15.67
C GLU A 176 9.19 -13.52 -15.66
N GLY A 177 8.45 -13.75 -14.58
CA GLY A 177 7.50 -14.84 -14.46
C GLY A 177 6.25 -14.36 -13.77
N TRP A 178 5.09 -14.81 -14.26
CA TRP A 178 3.80 -14.39 -13.73
C TRP A 178 2.80 -15.54 -13.81
N VAL A 179 2.41 -16.07 -12.66
CA VAL A 179 1.52 -17.23 -12.57
C VAL A 179 0.42 -17.02 -11.52
N PRO A 180 -0.72 -17.73 -11.63
CA PRO A 180 -1.71 -17.77 -10.56
C PRO A 180 -1.11 -18.29 -9.24
N THR A 181 -1.47 -17.66 -8.12
CA THR A 181 -1.15 -18.18 -6.78
C THR A 181 -2.18 -19.23 -6.42
N ILE A 182 -1.78 -20.51 -6.43
CA ILE A 182 -2.64 -21.61 -5.95
C ILE A 182 -1.96 -22.29 -4.76
N LYS A 183 -0.76 -22.83 -5.00
CA LYS A 183 0.09 -23.36 -3.94
C LYS A 183 1.32 -22.47 -3.85
N VAL A 184 1.38 -21.66 -2.80
CA VAL A 184 2.33 -20.54 -2.64
C VAL A 184 3.77 -20.91 -3.05
N LEU A 185 4.31 -22.03 -2.55
CA LEU A 185 5.69 -22.44 -2.87
C LEU A 185 5.85 -22.91 -4.32
N GLU A 186 4.96 -23.78 -4.82
CA GLU A 186 5.02 -24.27 -6.21
C GLU A 186 4.82 -23.12 -7.23
N SER A 187 3.92 -22.17 -6.93
CA SER A 187 3.71 -20.96 -7.71
C SER A 187 4.96 -20.07 -7.72
N ALA A 188 5.64 -19.90 -6.58
CA ALA A 188 6.87 -19.11 -6.49
C ALA A 188 8.04 -19.77 -7.22
N GLU A 189 8.19 -21.09 -7.12
CA GLU A 189 9.19 -21.85 -7.91
C GLU A 189 8.93 -21.72 -9.41
N THR A 190 7.67 -21.86 -9.83
CA THR A 190 7.31 -21.75 -11.25
C THR A 190 7.57 -20.33 -11.78
N ALA A 191 7.18 -19.29 -11.03
CA ALA A 191 7.42 -17.91 -11.43
C ALA A 191 8.92 -17.61 -11.53
N LEU A 192 9.72 -18.03 -10.54
CA LEU A 192 11.16 -17.82 -10.59
C LEU A 192 11.82 -18.60 -11.74
N GLN A 193 11.38 -19.83 -11.99
CA GLN A 193 11.90 -20.64 -13.09
C GLN A 193 11.62 -19.99 -14.45
N GLN A 194 10.41 -19.46 -14.67
CA GLN A 194 10.08 -18.72 -15.90
C GLN A 194 11.00 -17.49 -16.09
N ALA A 195 11.23 -16.73 -15.01
CA ALA A 195 12.12 -15.57 -15.07
C ALA A 195 13.57 -15.97 -15.37
N LEU A 196 14.06 -17.07 -14.78
CA LEU A 196 15.39 -17.62 -15.05
C LEU A 196 15.52 -18.09 -16.50
N ASP A 197 14.55 -18.86 -17.00
CA ASP A 197 14.54 -19.37 -18.36
C ASP A 197 14.56 -18.25 -19.39
N GLN A 198 13.77 -17.18 -19.17
CA GLN A 198 13.77 -16.00 -20.03
C GLN A 198 15.11 -15.25 -20.00
N SER A 199 15.74 -15.14 -18.82
CA SER A 199 17.02 -14.47 -18.65
C SER A 199 18.22 -15.25 -19.19
N GLY A 200 18.07 -16.57 -19.40
CA GLY A 200 19.17 -17.47 -19.71
C GLY A 200 20.16 -17.71 -18.55
N LEU A 201 19.82 -17.25 -17.34
CA LEU A 201 20.62 -17.41 -16.13
C LEU A 201 20.16 -18.64 -15.35
N LYS A 202 21.02 -19.12 -14.46
CA LYS A 202 20.71 -20.19 -13.52
C LYS A 202 20.48 -19.61 -12.12
N LYS A 203 19.85 -20.41 -11.27
CA LYS A 203 19.59 -20.02 -9.88
C LYS A 203 20.88 -19.69 -9.13
N GLU A 204 21.98 -20.36 -9.45
CA GLU A 204 23.29 -20.14 -8.82
C GLU A 204 23.92 -18.80 -9.20
N ASP A 205 23.46 -18.16 -10.28
CA ASP A 205 23.93 -16.83 -10.71
C ASP A 205 23.27 -15.70 -9.91
N ILE A 206 22.17 -15.98 -9.20
CA ILE A 206 21.45 -15.00 -8.39
C ILE A 206 22.25 -14.70 -7.10
N GLN A 207 22.66 -13.44 -6.94
CA GLN A 207 23.50 -12.99 -5.84
C GLN A 207 22.70 -12.58 -4.59
N ALA A 208 21.45 -12.14 -4.77
CA ALA A 208 20.54 -11.85 -3.67
C ALA A 208 19.07 -12.02 -4.08
N ILE A 209 18.24 -12.45 -3.13
CA ILE A 209 16.80 -12.65 -3.33
C ILE A 209 15.99 -11.78 -2.35
N GLY A 210 15.05 -11.03 -2.90
CA GLY A 210 14.02 -10.31 -2.15
C GLY A 210 12.66 -10.99 -2.27
N THR A 211 11.86 -11.02 -1.19
CA THR A 211 10.49 -11.51 -1.21
C THR A 211 9.50 -10.51 -0.61
N THR A 212 8.31 -10.45 -1.20
CA THR A 212 7.21 -9.58 -0.76
C THR A 212 5.83 -10.21 -1.01
N GLY A 213 4.77 -9.47 -0.70
CA GLY A 213 3.37 -9.91 -0.75
C GLY A 213 2.93 -10.73 0.46
N TYR A 214 1.71 -11.26 0.39
CA TYR A 214 1.07 -12.07 1.44
C TYR A 214 1.86 -13.33 1.79
N GLY A 215 2.48 -13.98 0.80
CA GLY A 215 3.26 -15.21 0.99
C GLY A 215 4.73 -14.99 1.35
N ARG A 216 5.18 -13.74 1.55
CA ARG A 216 6.62 -13.38 1.64
C ARG A 216 7.42 -14.17 2.66
N PHE A 217 6.84 -14.49 3.81
CA PHE A 217 7.55 -15.20 4.88
C PHE A 217 7.80 -16.65 4.50
N LEU A 218 6.78 -17.34 4.00
CA LEU A 218 6.87 -18.73 3.56
C LEU A 218 7.83 -18.87 2.36
N VAL A 219 7.70 -17.97 1.38
CA VAL A 219 8.58 -17.94 0.20
C VAL A 219 10.01 -17.54 0.62
N GLY A 220 10.16 -16.56 1.50
CA GLY A 220 11.45 -16.10 2.00
C GLY A 220 12.22 -17.17 2.75
N GLU A 221 11.54 -17.97 3.59
CA GLU A 221 12.15 -19.12 4.26
C GLU A 221 12.59 -20.20 3.26
N HIS A 222 11.74 -20.52 2.29
CA HIS A 222 12.00 -21.54 1.28
C HIS A 222 13.20 -21.20 0.38
N PHE A 223 13.29 -19.96 -0.09
CA PHE A 223 14.39 -19.50 -0.94
C PHE A 223 15.60 -18.98 -0.16
N LYS A 224 15.54 -18.96 1.19
CA LYS A 224 16.54 -18.33 2.05
C LYS A 224 16.81 -16.88 1.63
N ALA A 225 15.75 -16.13 1.41
CA ALA A 225 15.82 -14.76 0.91
C ALA A 225 16.60 -13.85 1.84
N ASP A 226 17.47 -13.03 1.26
CA ASP A 226 18.28 -12.02 1.95
C ASP A 226 17.39 -10.90 2.51
N LEU A 227 16.30 -10.61 1.80
CA LEU A 227 15.35 -9.57 2.16
C LEU A 227 13.91 -10.08 2.10
N VAL A 228 13.27 -10.16 3.25
CA VAL A 228 11.81 -10.34 3.36
C VAL A 228 11.20 -9.02 3.79
N GLN A 229 10.29 -8.46 3.00
CA GLN A 229 9.73 -7.12 3.25
C GLN A 229 8.26 -7.04 2.84
N GLU A 230 7.48 -6.29 3.62
CA GLU A 230 6.09 -6.02 3.30
C GLU A 230 5.91 -5.21 1.99
N GLU A 231 4.70 -5.29 1.44
CA GLU A 231 4.38 -4.85 0.08
C GLU A 231 4.26 -3.34 -0.10
N ILE A 232 3.91 -2.55 0.92
CA ILE A 232 3.83 -1.08 0.82
C ILE A 232 5.19 -0.51 0.40
N THR A 233 6.25 -0.92 1.09
CA THR A 233 7.62 -0.51 0.78
C THR A 233 8.04 -0.96 -0.62
N MET A 234 7.82 -2.25 -0.94
CA MET A 234 8.25 -2.82 -2.21
C MET A 234 7.48 -2.25 -3.40
N ASN A 235 6.18 -2.09 -3.27
CA ASN A 235 5.31 -1.52 -4.30
C ASN A 235 5.63 -0.05 -4.52
N SER A 236 5.90 0.72 -3.46
CA SER A 236 6.33 2.12 -3.58
C SER A 236 7.64 2.23 -4.35
N LYS A 237 8.66 1.46 -3.94
CA LYS A 237 9.97 1.45 -4.59
C LYS A 237 9.90 0.99 -6.04
N GLY A 238 9.18 -0.11 -6.30
CA GLY A 238 9.01 -0.63 -7.65
C GLY A 238 8.25 0.33 -8.56
N ALA A 239 7.17 0.93 -8.07
CA ALA A 239 6.35 1.86 -8.85
C ALA A 239 7.15 3.10 -9.29
N VAL A 240 7.83 3.78 -8.35
CA VAL A 240 8.62 4.97 -8.71
C VAL A 240 9.86 4.63 -9.53
N TYR A 241 10.42 3.43 -9.37
CA TYR A 241 11.55 2.95 -10.16
C TYR A 241 11.14 2.75 -11.62
N LEU A 242 10.06 2.00 -11.87
CA LEU A 242 9.58 1.73 -13.23
C LEU A 242 9.04 2.98 -13.94
N ALA A 243 8.52 3.94 -13.18
CA ALA A 243 8.04 5.21 -13.71
C ALA A 243 9.16 6.25 -13.95
N ASP A 244 10.40 5.98 -13.55
CA ASP A 244 11.50 6.95 -13.50
C ASP A 244 11.15 8.23 -12.71
N LYS A 245 10.50 8.03 -11.54
CA LYS A 245 10.01 9.08 -10.62
C LYS A 245 10.52 8.88 -9.19
N GLN A 246 11.77 8.43 -9.05
CA GLN A 246 12.35 8.08 -7.75
C GLN A 246 12.66 9.28 -6.83
N LYS A 247 12.51 10.52 -7.31
CA LYS A 247 12.79 11.75 -6.54
C LYS A 247 11.55 12.65 -6.48
N GLY A 248 11.36 13.32 -5.35
CA GLY A 248 10.22 14.19 -5.10
C GLY A 248 8.98 13.42 -4.64
N PRO A 249 7.84 14.11 -4.54
CA PRO A 249 6.58 13.51 -4.15
C PRO A 249 5.98 12.71 -5.30
N ALA A 250 5.22 11.66 -4.98
CA ALA A 250 4.38 10.92 -5.91
C ALA A 250 3.21 10.26 -5.16
N THR A 251 2.17 9.85 -5.88
CA THR A 251 1.11 9.00 -5.35
C THR A 251 1.08 7.70 -6.13
N VAL A 252 1.13 6.59 -5.42
CA VAL A 252 1.03 5.25 -6.01
C VAL A 252 -0.34 4.68 -5.67
N ILE A 253 -1.11 4.31 -6.68
CA ILE A 253 -2.34 3.53 -6.55
C ILE A 253 -2.07 2.12 -7.06
N ASP A 254 -2.10 1.13 -6.17
CA ASP A 254 -1.95 -0.29 -6.49
C ASP A 254 -3.31 -0.97 -6.45
N ILE A 255 -3.81 -1.42 -7.61
CA ILE A 255 -5.06 -2.18 -7.70
C ILE A 255 -4.72 -3.64 -7.98
N GLY A 256 -4.70 -4.42 -6.90
CA GLY A 256 -4.41 -5.83 -6.90
C GLY A 256 -5.65 -6.70 -7.18
N GLY A 257 -5.47 -8.01 -7.02
CA GLY A 257 -6.54 -8.98 -7.26
C GLY A 257 -7.63 -8.98 -6.19
N MET A 258 -7.27 -8.84 -4.91
CA MET A 258 -8.24 -8.84 -3.79
C MET A 258 -8.26 -7.54 -2.98
N ASP A 259 -7.21 -6.73 -3.07
CA ASP A 259 -7.07 -5.49 -2.32
C ASP A 259 -6.61 -4.36 -3.24
N ASN A 260 -6.68 -3.14 -2.70
CA ASN A 260 -6.16 -1.95 -3.33
C ASN A 260 -5.47 -1.07 -2.30
N LYS A 261 -4.58 -0.19 -2.77
CA LYS A 261 -3.77 0.66 -1.92
C LYS A 261 -3.61 2.03 -2.55
N ALA A 262 -3.66 3.06 -1.72
CA ALA A 262 -3.19 4.38 -2.06
C ALA A 262 -2.00 4.69 -1.15
N ILE A 263 -0.88 5.10 -1.73
CA ILE A 263 0.37 5.32 -1.01
C ILE A 263 0.94 6.67 -1.44
N SER A 264 1.11 7.58 -0.50
CA SER A 264 1.96 8.76 -0.72
C SER A 264 3.42 8.34 -0.65
N VAL A 265 4.24 8.86 -1.56
CA VAL A 265 5.66 8.51 -1.67
C VAL A 265 6.47 9.80 -1.72
N GLN A 266 7.59 9.83 -1.02
CA GLN A 266 8.58 10.90 -1.07
C GLN A 266 9.96 10.28 -1.28
N ASP A 267 10.62 10.62 -2.40
CA ASP A 267 11.95 10.09 -2.76
C ASP A 267 12.01 8.55 -2.76
N GLY A 268 10.93 7.91 -3.20
CA GLY A 268 10.74 6.46 -3.22
C GLY A 268 10.44 5.82 -1.85
N ILE A 269 10.38 6.60 -0.78
CA ILE A 269 10.03 6.13 0.56
C ILE A 269 8.51 6.27 0.75
N PRO A 270 7.79 5.20 1.15
CA PRO A 270 6.38 5.31 1.48
C PRO A 270 6.15 6.23 2.68
N GLY A 271 5.17 7.11 2.58
CA GLY A 271 4.65 7.94 3.66
C GLY A 271 3.31 7.38 4.17
N MET A 272 2.29 8.23 4.17
CA MET A 272 0.93 7.83 4.51
C MET A 272 0.36 6.90 3.45
N PHE A 273 -0.32 5.85 3.89
CA PHE A 273 -1.00 4.93 2.99
C PHE A 273 -2.30 4.40 3.59
N THR A 274 -3.16 3.93 2.70
CA THR A 274 -4.35 3.16 3.05
C THR A 274 -4.36 1.85 2.28
N MET A 275 -5.05 0.88 2.87
CA MET A 275 -5.33 -0.40 2.25
C MET A 275 -6.83 -0.63 2.33
N GLY A 276 -7.43 -0.98 1.20
CA GLY A 276 -8.86 -1.18 1.03
C GLY A 276 -9.13 -2.50 0.33
N GLY A 277 -10.35 -2.65 -0.18
CA GLY A 277 -10.71 -3.82 -0.98
C GLY A 277 -11.00 -5.10 -0.18
N ILE A 278 -11.12 -5.06 1.16
CA ILE A 278 -11.52 -6.24 1.97
C ILE A 278 -12.85 -6.86 1.44
N CYS A 279 -13.73 -6.05 0.85
CA CYS A 279 -15.00 -6.50 0.26
C CYS A 279 -14.94 -6.88 -1.24
N ALA A 280 -13.74 -6.97 -1.84
CA ALA A 280 -13.46 -7.30 -3.25
C ALA A 280 -14.12 -6.40 -4.33
N GLY A 281 -15.05 -5.51 -3.96
CA GLY A 281 -15.80 -4.64 -4.88
C GLY A 281 -14.95 -3.60 -5.63
N ALA A 282 -13.78 -3.25 -5.10
CA ALA A 282 -12.81 -2.32 -5.70
C ALA A 282 -11.49 -3.02 -6.06
N SER A 283 -11.56 -4.25 -6.57
CA SER A 283 -10.36 -5.06 -6.87
C SER A 283 -10.42 -5.67 -8.27
N GLY A 284 -9.28 -6.20 -8.73
CA GLY A 284 -9.20 -6.95 -9.97
C GLY A 284 -10.16 -8.15 -10.02
N ARG A 285 -10.56 -8.72 -8.87
CA ARG A 285 -11.55 -9.81 -8.83
C ARG A 285 -12.93 -9.38 -9.32
N PHE A 286 -13.35 -8.15 -9.03
CA PHE A 286 -14.60 -7.63 -9.57
C PHE A 286 -14.52 -7.50 -11.09
N LEU A 287 -13.42 -6.96 -11.61
CA LEU A 287 -13.20 -6.86 -13.06
C LEU A 287 -13.14 -8.22 -13.75
N GLU A 288 -12.53 -9.23 -13.12
CA GLU A 288 -12.51 -10.62 -13.61
C GLU A 288 -13.93 -11.21 -13.69
N MET A 289 -14.78 -10.97 -12.68
CA MET A 289 -16.17 -11.41 -12.70
C MET A 289 -16.99 -10.67 -13.76
N THR A 290 -16.74 -9.38 -13.95
CA THR A 290 -17.34 -8.56 -15.00
C THR A 290 -16.98 -9.12 -16.38
N ALA A 291 -15.70 -9.37 -16.66
CA ALA A 291 -15.24 -9.93 -17.94
C ALA A 291 -15.93 -11.27 -18.24
N LYS A 292 -15.94 -12.19 -17.26
CA LYS A 292 -16.65 -13.47 -17.39
C LYS A 292 -18.14 -13.31 -17.67
N ARG A 293 -18.79 -12.31 -17.04
CA ARG A 293 -20.21 -12.05 -17.25
C ARG A 293 -20.51 -11.46 -18.63
N LEU A 294 -19.59 -10.68 -19.17
CA LEU A 294 -19.67 -10.12 -20.52
C LEU A 294 -19.23 -11.12 -21.60
N GLY A 295 -18.70 -12.28 -21.22
CA GLY A 295 -18.26 -13.32 -22.16
C GLY A 295 -16.96 -12.99 -22.87
N VAL A 296 -16.08 -12.21 -22.25
CA VAL A 296 -14.75 -11.82 -22.77
C VAL A 296 -13.65 -12.22 -21.80
N GLU A 297 -12.42 -12.34 -22.29
CA GLU A 297 -11.25 -12.52 -21.44
C GLU A 297 -10.90 -11.22 -20.70
N ILE A 298 -10.26 -11.33 -19.54
CA ILE A 298 -9.91 -10.14 -18.72
C ILE A 298 -8.97 -9.18 -19.47
N THR A 299 -8.16 -9.70 -20.38
CA THR A 299 -7.26 -8.91 -21.24
C THR A 299 -8.02 -8.09 -22.29
N GLU A 300 -9.24 -8.48 -22.64
CA GLU A 300 -10.09 -7.79 -23.62
C GLU A 300 -11.01 -6.75 -22.96
N LEU A 301 -11.19 -6.82 -21.63
CA LEU A 301 -12.08 -5.94 -20.88
C LEU A 301 -11.69 -4.46 -21.02
N GLY A 302 -10.40 -4.15 -21.08
CA GLY A 302 -9.91 -2.78 -21.22
C GLY A 302 -10.32 -2.15 -22.54
N ASP A 303 -10.12 -2.85 -23.65
CA ASP A 303 -10.50 -2.39 -24.99
C ASP A 303 -12.01 -2.27 -25.16
N LEU A 304 -12.77 -3.14 -24.48
CA LEU A 304 -14.23 -3.05 -24.42
C LEU A 304 -14.68 -1.80 -23.65
N ALA A 305 -14.09 -1.56 -22.48
CA ALA A 305 -14.40 -0.42 -21.61
C ALA A 305 -14.09 0.94 -22.26
N ILE A 306 -13.04 1.05 -23.07
CA ILE A 306 -12.69 2.32 -23.73
C ILE A 306 -13.78 2.79 -24.71
N LYS A 307 -14.50 1.85 -25.32
CA LYS A 307 -15.55 2.11 -26.31
C LYS A 307 -16.89 2.54 -25.69
N GLY A 308 -17.08 2.29 -24.40
CA GLY A 308 -18.31 2.60 -23.68
C GLY A 308 -18.27 3.94 -22.94
N MET A 309 -19.44 4.33 -22.44
CA MET A 309 -19.63 5.46 -21.54
C MET A 309 -20.18 4.96 -20.21
N GLY A 310 -19.35 5.02 -19.15
CA GLY A 310 -19.72 4.49 -17.83
C GLY A 310 -20.95 5.16 -17.22
N GLU A 311 -21.16 6.46 -17.51
CA GLU A 311 -22.32 7.25 -17.04
C GLU A 311 -23.68 6.69 -17.53
N ASN A 312 -23.69 5.87 -18.59
CA ASN A 312 -24.91 5.25 -19.10
C ASN A 312 -25.41 4.10 -18.21
N VAL A 313 -24.59 3.63 -17.26
CA VAL A 313 -24.89 2.47 -16.43
C VAL A 313 -24.66 2.82 -14.96
N GLU A 314 -25.76 2.91 -14.21
CA GLU A 314 -25.70 3.08 -12.76
C GLU A 314 -25.27 1.76 -12.11
N MET A 315 -24.14 1.78 -11.40
CA MET A 315 -23.57 0.60 -10.75
C MET A 315 -23.32 0.85 -9.28
N ASN A 316 -23.69 -0.12 -8.44
CA ASN A 316 -23.39 -0.11 -7.02
C ASN A 316 -22.45 -1.27 -6.71
N SER A 317 -21.14 -1.04 -6.76
CA SER A 317 -20.13 -2.10 -6.57
C SER A 317 -19.39 -2.07 -5.24
N TYR A 318 -19.85 -1.31 -4.23
CA TYR A 318 -19.26 -1.37 -2.88
C TYR A 318 -19.17 -2.81 -2.35
N CYS A 319 -20.17 -3.62 -2.70
CA CYS A 319 -20.14 -5.07 -2.57
C CYS A 319 -20.06 -5.68 -3.96
N ILE A 320 -19.10 -6.60 -4.16
CA ILE A 320 -18.94 -7.33 -5.43
C ILE A 320 -20.24 -8.03 -5.87
N VAL A 321 -21.03 -8.55 -4.93
CA VAL A 321 -22.31 -9.23 -5.22
C VAL A 321 -23.32 -8.24 -5.80
N PHE A 322 -23.45 -7.06 -5.19
CA PHE A 322 -24.36 -6.03 -5.69
C PHE A 322 -23.86 -5.42 -7.00
N GLY A 323 -22.55 -5.27 -7.17
CA GLY A 323 -21.95 -4.80 -8.42
C GLY A 323 -22.29 -5.73 -9.58
N ILE A 324 -22.13 -7.04 -9.38
CA ILE A 324 -22.52 -8.03 -10.40
C ILE A 324 -24.03 -8.04 -10.61
N GLN A 325 -24.85 -7.86 -9.58
CA GLN A 325 -26.30 -7.78 -9.75
C GLN A 325 -26.73 -6.52 -10.55
N SER A 326 -26.11 -5.36 -10.29
CA SER A 326 -26.30 -4.14 -11.09
C SER A 326 -25.94 -4.38 -12.55
N LEU A 327 -24.79 -5.01 -12.80
CA LEU A 327 -24.34 -5.39 -14.14
C LEU A 327 -25.40 -6.23 -14.87
N VAL A 328 -25.90 -7.28 -14.23
CA VAL A 328 -26.96 -8.15 -14.80
C VAL A 328 -28.22 -7.37 -15.13
N ASN A 329 -28.65 -6.49 -14.23
CA ASN A 329 -29.86 -5.69 -14.42
C ASN A 329 -29.69 -4.71 -15.58
N SER A 330 -28.52 -4.09 -15.74
CA SER A 330 -28.25 -3.13 -16.82
C SER A 330 -28.24 -3.82 -18.19
N LEU A 331 -27.61 -4.99 -18.30
CA LEU A 331 -27.69 -5.81 -19.52
C LEU A 331 -29.15 -6.21 -19.84
N ALA A 332 -29.94 -6.59 -18.83
CA ALA A 332 -31.35 -6.94 -19.03
C ALA A 332 -32.21 -5.74 -19.48
N LYS A 333 -31.81 -4.52 -19.15
CA LYS A 333 -32.42 -3.27 -19.62
C LYS A 333 -31.95 -2.85 -21.02
N GLY A 334 -31.00 -3.56 -21.62
CA GLY A 334 -30.49 -3.30 -22.96
C GLY A 334 -29.24 -2.41 -23.02
N SER A 335 -28.57 -2.16 -21.89
CA SER A 335 -27.26 -1.48 -21.91
C SER A 335 -26.25 -2.28 -22.72
N SER A 336 -25.38 -1.58 -23.45
CA SER A 336 -24.33 -2.23 -24.24
C SER A 336 -23.26 -2.88 -23.34
N PRO A 337 -22.61 -3.98 -23.77
CA PRO A 337 -21.47 -4.56 -23.07
C PRO A 337 -20.33 -3.55 -22.84
N GLU A 338 -20.12 -2.64 -23.78
CA GLU A 338 -19.13 -1.57 -23.73
C GLU A 338 -19.41 -0.61 -22.57
N ASP A 339 -20.64 -0.08 -22.46
CA ASP A 339 -21.03 0.83 -21.38
C ASP A 339 -20.92 0.14 -20.02
N VAL A 340 -21.29 -1.14 -19.96
CA VAL A 340 -21.19 -1.94 -18.75
C VAL A 340 -19.72 -2.16 -18.32
N ALA A 341 -18.82 -2.44 -19.27
CA ALA A 341 -17.39 -2.56 -19.00
C ALA A 341 -16.78 -1.23 -18.54
N ALA A 342 -17.18 -0.11 -19.16
CA ALA A 342 -16.76 1.24 -18.78
C ALA A 342 -17.22 1.56 -17.35
N ALA A 343 -18.49 1.29 -17.03
CA ALA A 343 -19.02 1.48 -15.69
C ALA A 343 -18.31 0.60 -14.65
N ALA A 344 -17.89 -0.63 -15.01
CA ALA A 344 -17.14 -1.49 -14.10
C ALA A 344 -15.78 -0.92 -13.73
N CYS A 345 -15.06 -0.38 -14.71
CA CYS A 345 -13.80 0.31 -14.45
C CYS A 345 -14.01 1.56 -13.60
N HIS A 346 -15.02 2.37 -13.93
CA HIS A 346 -15.36 3.58 -13.17
C HIS A 346 -15.71 3.27 -11.71
N SER A 347 -16.55 2.26 -11.48
CA SER A 347 -17.03 1.88 -10.15
C SER A 347 -15.92 1.35 -9.22
N VAL A 348 -14.85 0.75 -9.78
CA VAL A 348 -13.65 0.39 -9.01
C VAL A 348 -12.89 1.63 -8.57
N VAL A 349 -12.71 2.57 -9.48
CA VAL A 349 -11.96 3.81 -9.28
C VAL A 349 -12.69 4.75 -8.30
N GLU A 350 -14.01 4.87 -8.44
CA GLU A 350 -14.87 5.68 -7.57
C GLU A 350 -14.75 5.24 -6.11
N GLN A 351 -14.79 3.94 -5.84
CA GLN A 351 -14.59 3.41 -4.49
C GLN A 351 -13.20 3.74 -3.91
N ILE A 352 -12.14 3.70 -4.73
CA ILE A 352 -10.80 4.10 -4.28
C ILE A 352 -10.79 5.58 -3.91
N PHE A 353 -11.40 6.43 -4.73
CA PHE A 353 -11.52 7.86 -4.46
C PHE A 353 -12.26 8.14 -3.13
N GLU A 354 -13.40 7.49 -2.91
CA GLU A 354 -14.23 7.72 -1.73
C GLU A 354 -13.65 7.12 -0.45
N GLN A 355 -12.98 5.97 -0.53
CA GLN A 355 -12.52 5.24 0.66
C GLN A 355 -11.06 5.49 1.02
N GLN A 356 -10.20 5.77 0.03
CA GLN A 356 -8.75 5.85 0.25
C GLN A 356 -8.20 7.26 0.10
N LEU A 357 -8.64 7.99 -0.92
CA LEU A 357 -8.10 9.32 -1.22
C LEU A 357 -8.60 10.41 -0.26
N GLN A 358 -9.47 10.06 0.70
CA GLN A 358 -9.83 10.90 1.84
C GLN A 358 -8.74 10.91 2.94
N GLU A 359 -7.90 9.86 3.00
CA GLU A 359 -6.86 9.73 4.02
C GLU A 359 -5.44 9.93 3.45
N VAL A 360 -5.27 9.75 2.14
CA VAL A 360 -4.00 9.94 1.44
C VAL A 360 -4.11 11.15 0.53
N GLU A 361 -3.25 12.14 0.80
CA GLU A 361 -3.15 13.32 -0.05
C GLU A 361 -2.59 12.94 -1.43
N VAL A 362 -3.33 13.27 -2.48
CA VAL A 362 -2.90 13.03 -3.86
C VAL A 362 -1.86 14.08 -4.26
N LYS A 363 -0.64 13.60 -4.50
CA LYS A 363 0.49 14.33 -5.07
C LYS A 363 0.84 13.81 -6.46
N GLU A 364 1.15 14.72 -7.37
CA GLU A 364 1.65 14.35 -8.70
C GLU A 364 3.16 14.04 -8.69
N PRO A 365 3.61 13.05 -9.50
CA PRO A 365 2.81 12.28 -10.43
C PRO A 365 1.96 11.19 -9.75
N LEU A 366 0.80 10.90 -10.33
CA LEU A 366 -0.05 9.77 -9.95
C LEU A 366 0.35 8.54 -10.79
N ILE A 367 0.77 7.48 -10.11
CA ILE A 367 1.28 6.25 -10.72
C ILE A 367 0.32 5.11 -10.40
N LEU A 368 -0.31 4.53 -11.42
CA LEU A 368 -1.22 3.40 -11.29
C LEU A 368 -0.49 2.09 -11.63
N VAL A 369 -0.58 1.13 -10.71
CA VAL A 369 0.17 -0.14 -10.75
C VAL A 369 -0.72 -1.31 -10.32
N GLY A 370 -0.15 -2.52 -10.36
CA GLY A 370 -0.89 -3.77 -10.13
C GLY A 370 -1.53 -4.30 -11.41
N GLY A 371 -2.07 -5.51 -11.36
CA GLY A 371 -2.60 -6.18 -12.56
C GLY A 371 -3.74 -5.43 -13.24
N SER A 372 -4.56 -4.71 -12.46
CA SER A 372 -5.68 -3.93 -13.00
C SER A 372 -5.25 -2.66 -13.76
N SER A 373 -4.00 -2.21 -13.59
CA SER A 373 -3.46 -1.09 -14.39
C SER A 373 -3.37 -1.42 -15.88
N LEU A 374 -3.30 -2.70 -16.25
CA LEU A 374 -3.27 -3.19 -17.63
C LEU A 374 -4.65 -3.16 -18.31
N ILE A 375 -5.73 -3.01 -17.54
CA ILE A 375 -7.09 -2.92 -18.06
C ILE A 375 -7.31 -1.46 -18.41
N ALA A 376 -7.10 -1.08 -19.67
CA ALA A 376 -7.00 0.32 -20.10
C ALA A 376 -8.21 1.23 -19.75
N GLY A 377 -9.39 0.65 -19.47
CA GLY A 377 -10.53 1.38 -18.92
C GLY A 377 -10.31 1.92 -17.49
N VAL A 378 -9.46 1.28 -16.68
CA VAL A 378 -9.14 1.68 -15.31
C VAL A 378 -8.29 2.97 -15.26
N PRO A 379 -7.11 3.08 -15.92
CA PRO A 379 -6.36 4.34 -15.95
C PRO A 379 -7.17 5.47 -16.59
N LYS A 380 -7.96 5.19 -17.63
CA LYS A 380 -8.87 6.17 -18.24
C LYS A 380 -9.87 6.70 -17.20
N ALA A 381 -10.60 5.81 -16.53
CA ALA A 381 -11.58 6.20 -15.52
C ALA A 381 -10.96 6.95 -14.33
N LEU A 382 -9.74 6.56 -13.92
CA LEU A 382 -8.98 7.24 -12.86
C LEU A 382 -8.57 8.66 -13.26
N GLY A 383 -8.06 8.84 -14.49
CA GLY A 383 -7.73 10.16 -15.01
C GLY A 383 -8.97 11.05 -15.19
N ASP A 384 -10.08 10.47 -15.67
CA ASP A 384 -11.35 11.17 -15.84
C ASP A 384 -11.94 11.60 -14.49
N LEU A 385 -11.86 10.76 -13.45
CA LEU A 385 -12.38 11.08 -12.13
C LEU A 385 -11.54 12.13 -11.40
N LEU A 386 -10.22 11.97 -11.41
CA LEU A 386 -9.30 12.85 -10.66
C LEU A 386 -8.90 14.11 -11.42
N LYS A 387 -9.13 14.16 -12.74
CA LYS A 387 -8.65 15.23 -13.63
C LYS A 387 -7.13 15.40 -13.57
N ILE A 388 -6.41 14.29 -13.41
CA ILE A 388 -4.94 14.21 -13.32
C ILE A 388 -4.44 13.19 -14.34
N ASP A 389 -3.29 13.44 -14.94
CA ASP A 389 -2.63 12.47 -15.82
C ASP A 389 -2.13 11.25 -15.02
N VAL A 390 -2.58 10.06 -15.43
CA VAL A 390 -2.22 8.79 -14.78
C VAL A 390 -1.03 8.16 -15.51
N ILE A 391 0.07 7.95 -14.79
CA ILE A 391 1.22 7.19 -15.29
C ILE A 391 0.99 5.70 -15.03
N VAL A 392 0.96 4.89 -16.09
CA VAL A 392 1.07 3.43 -16.00
C VAL A 392 2.44 3.03 -16.52
N PRO A 393 3.41 2.68 -15.66
CA PRO A 393 4.75 2.33 -16.11
C PRO A 393 4.76 0.96 -16.82
N PRO A 394 5.78 0.68 -17.66
CA PRO A 394 5.97 -0.66 -18.19
C PRO A 394 6.17 -1.65 -17.04
N HIS A 395 5.69 -2.89 -17.21
CA HIS A 395 5.73 -3.93 -16.18
C HIS A 395 5.05 -3.52 -14.84
N SER A 396 4.04 -2.65 -14.89
CA SER A 396 3.28 -2.16 -13.73
C SER A 396 2.69 -3.25 -12.83
N GLN A 397 2.46 -4.46 -13.36
CA GLN A 397 2.01 -5.64 -12.61
C GLN A 397 3.13 -6.33 -11.80
N LEU A 398 4.39 -6.03 -12.08
CA LEU A 398 5.58 -6.66 -11.47
C LEU A 398 6.22 -5.80 -10.38
N ILE A 399 5.63 -4.66 -10.03
CA ILE A 399 6.20 -3.66 -9.11
C ILE A 399 6.72 -4.23 -7.79
N GLY A 400 5.99 -5.15 -7.15
CA GLY A 400 6.43 -5.75 -5.89
C GLY A 400 7.71 -6.58 -6.08
N ALA A 401 7.77 -7.36 -7.16
CA ALA A 401 8.96 -8.15 -7.50
C ALA A 401 10.14 -7.24 -7.89
N VAL A 402 9.89 -6.18 -8.66
CA VAL A 402 10.92 -5.18 -9.03
C VAL A 402 11.45 -4.46 -7.80
N GLY A 403 10.58 -3.99 -6.91
CA GLY A 403 10.99 -3.38 -5.64
C GLY A 403 11.82 -4.34 -4.78
N ALA A 404 11.41 -5.61 -4.72
CA ALA A 404 12.12 -6.64 -3.98
C ALA A 404 13.53 -6.90 -4.54
N ALA A 405 13.68 -7.05 -5.86
CA ALA A 405 14.97 -7.21 -6.51
C ALA A 405 15.86 -5.97 -6.33
N LEU A 406 15.29 -4.77 -6.52
CA LEU A 406 15.97 -3.49 -6.34
C LEU A 406 16.57 -3.36 -4.94
N LEU A 407 15.78 -3.60 -3.89
CA LEU A 407 16.27 -3.49 -2.52
C LEU A 407 17.18 -4.67 -2.12
N ALA A 408 16.92 -5.88 -2.61
CA ALA A 408 17.81 -7.04 -2.36
C ALA A 408 19.24 -6.79 -2.88
N SER A 409 19.43 -5.92 -3.88
CA SER A 409 20.76 -5.50 -4.33
C SER A 409 21.63 -4.85 -3.25
N GLY A 410 21.04 -4.41 -2.13
CA GLY A 410 21.78 -3.94 -0.95
C GLY A 410 22.56 -5.04 -0.22
N TYR A 411 22.29 -6.32 -0.52
CA TYR A 411 22.93 -7.49 0.07
C TYR A 411 23.93 -8.18 -0.87
N VAL A 412 24.06 -7.70 -2.11
CA VAL A 412 25.09 -8.16 -3.04
C VAL A 412 26.45 -7.72 -2.48
N SER A 413 27.35 -8.68 -2.29
CA SER A 413 28.71 -8.40 -1.85
C SER A 413 29.47 -7.65 -2.95
N GLU A 414 30.16 -6.56 -2.59
CA GLU A 414 31.05 -5.83 -3.51
C GLU A 414 32.26 -6.68 -3.95
#